data_AF-A0A1I5AJW6-F1
#
_entry.id   AF-A0A1I5AJW6-F1
#
_cell.length_a   1.000
_cell.length_b   1.000
_cell.length_c   1.000
_cell.angle_alpha   90.00
_cell.angle_beta   90.00
_cell.angle_gamma   90.00
#
_symmetry.space_group_name_H-M   'P 1'
#
loop_
_entity.id
_entity.type
_entity.pdbx_description
1 polymer ?
#
loop_
_entity_poly.entity_id
_entity_poly.type
_entity_poly.pdbx_seq_one_letter_code
_entity_poly.pdbx_strand_id
1 'polypeptide(L)'
;MLFKISIYFQPFLLISSLLIIAPAVQAQTRSIEPLNRHFINIAPEDSVNVAFLKISTELSDSLKIIRYYDLSNRIIKKETIGFNSEGGYREKTVQEYDSLGDLVSLHIQNLENQLSITTYYFDGKQVAQSIYEGNGNYRVIRNGENSPQQLEKNNFTPQLNASKEEWGKFFNRNFKVNGMRIKEDFQYALIAVLIDENGNRKEIEVANPHQVEDYFEQKALELILKWGDNYLPALDPFGNPIEKWLYIPLQFIR
;
A
#
# COMPACT_ATOMS: atom_id res chain seq x y z
N MET A 1 -95.49 -16.84 16.49
CA MET A 1 -94.82 -17.62 15.44
C MET A 1 -93.63 -16.81 14.96
N LEU A 2 -92.47 -16.99 15.58
CA LEU A 2 -91.24 -16.25 15.27
C LEU A 2 -90.13 -17.27 15.08
N PHE A 3 -89.50 -17.17 13.90
CA PHE A 3 -88.66 -18.17 13.27
C PHE A 3 -87.33 -18.38 14.01
N LYS A 4 -86.98 -19.65 14.22
CA LYS A 4 -85.61 -20.14 14.45
C LYS A 4 -84.78 -19.86 13.20
N ILE A 5 -83.62 -19.25 13.34
CA ILE A 5 -82.56 -19.30 12.34
C ILE A 5 -81.33 -19.92 12.98
N SER A 6 -80.97 -21.08 12.43
CA SER A 6 -79.86 -21.93 12.81
C SER A 6 -78.55 -21.35 12.30
N ILE A 7 -77.54 -21.31 13.17
CA ILE A 7 -76.17 -20.92 12.89
C ILE A 7 -75.52 -22.03 12.05
N TYR A 8 -74.96 -21.69 10.88
CA TYR A 8 -74.00 -22.53 10.17
C TYR A 8 -72.65 -21.82 10.08
N PHE A 9 -71.68 -22.46 10.72
CA PHE A 9 -70.24 -22.19 10.72
C PHE A 9 -69.68 -22.33 9.29
N GLN A 10 -69.00 -21.29 8.80
CA GLN A 10 -67.94 -21.43 7.80
C GLN A 10 -66.63 -20.93 8.44
N PRO A 11 -65.59 -21.77 8.56
CA PRO A 11 -64.27 -21.29 8.96
C PRO A 11 -63.61 -20.63 7.74
N PHE A 12 -63.62 -19.30 7.71
CA PHE A 12 -62.76 -18.54 6.80
C PHE A 12 -61.33 -18.62 7.35
N LEU A 13 -60.55 -19.56 6.82
CA LEU A 13 -59.13 -19.73 7.08
C LEU A 13 -58.38 -18.55 6.42
N LEU A 14 -58.34 -17.42 7.13
CA LEU A 14 -57.49 -16.28 6.81
C LEU A 14 -56.07 -16.61 7.30
N ILE A 15 -55.34 -17.38 6.51
CA ILE A 15 -53.89 -17.55 6.67
C ILE A 15 -53.28 -16.20 6.28
N SER A 16 -53.10 -15.32 7.27
CA SER A 16 -52.19 -14.19 7.13
C SER A 16 -50.77 -14.75 7.07
N SER A 17 -50.32 -15.11 5.87
CA SER A 17 -48.90 -15.32 5.61
C SER A 17 -48.20 -13.98 5.77
N LEU A 18 -47.76 -13.69 7.00
CA LEU A 18 -46.78 -12.67 7.31
C LEU A 18 -45.47 -13.10 6.61
N LEU A 19 -45.33 -12.72 5.34
CA LEU A 19 -44.07 -12.78 4.62
C LEU A 19 -43.15 -11.73 5.27
N ILE A 20 -42.45 -12.15 6.32
CA ILE A 20 -41.31 -11.43 6.85
C ILE A 20 -40.22 -11.56 5.80
N ILE A 21 -40.21 -10.64 4.84
CA ILE A 21 -39.07 -10.42 3.95
C ILE A 21 -38.00 -9.80 4.86
N ALA A 22 -37.21 -10.64 5.50
CA ALA A 22 -35.98 -10.19 6.14
C ALA A 22 -35.06 -9.69 5.02
N PRO A 23 -34.69 -8.39 4.96
CA PRO A 23 -33.68 -7.96 4.02
C PRO A 23 -32.39 -8.72 4.35
N ALA A 24 -31.85 -9.43 3.36
CA ALA A 24 -30.54 -10.03 3.46
C ALA A 24 -29.55 -8.89 3.76
N VAL A 25 -29.11 -8.82 5.01
CA VAL A 25 -28.01 -7.96 5.40
C VAL A 25 -26.80 -8.49 4.64
N GLN A 26 -26.43 -7.85 3.54
CA GLN A 26 -25.13 -8.08 2.93
C GLN A 26 -24.09 -7.73 3.99
N ALA A 27 -23.52 -8.77 4.61
CA ALA A 27 -22.47 -8.61 5.59
C ALA A 27 -21.28 -7.94 4.89
N GLN A 28 -20.90 -6.75 5.34
CA GLN A 28 -19.65 -6.13 4.91
C GLN A 28 -18.51 -7.06 5.33
N THR A 29 -17.80 -7.62 4.35
CA THR A 29 -16.63 -8.44 4.65
C THR A 29 -15.54 -7.53 5.20
N ARG A 30 -15.23 -7.71 6.48
CA ARG A 30 -14.18 -6.97 7.18
C ARG A 30 -13.08 -7.93 7.59
N SER A 31 -11.85 -7.68 7.13
CA SER A 31 -10.65 -8.39 7.61
C SER A 31 -9.81 -7.47 8.50
N ILE A 32 -9.15 -8.06 9.49
CA ILE A 32 -8.13 -7.40 10.32
C ILE A 32 -6.85 -8.22 10.17
N GLU A 33 -5.79 -7.59 9.71
CA GLU A 33 -4.51 -8.23 9.38
C GLU A 33 -3.38 -7.50 10.14
N PRO A 34 -2.56 -8.20 10.94
CA PRO A 34 -1.39 -7.59 11.56
C PRO A 34 -0.28 -7.39 10.53
N LEU A 35 0.44 -6.28 10.67
CA LEU A 35 1.53 -5.91 9.78
C LEU A 35 2.81 -5.60 10.57
N ASN A 36 3.96 -5.87 9.96
CA ASN A 36 5.23 -5.37 10.47
C ASN A 36 5.48 -3.90 10.12
N ARG A 37 6.66 -3.36 10.51
CA ARG A 37 7.05 -1.96 10.27
C ARG A 37 7.12 -1.55 8.80
N HIS A 38 7.12 -2.50 7.87
CA HIS A 38 7.13 -2.28 6.42
C HIS A 38 5.75 -2.46 5.77
N PHE A 39 4.70 -2.51 6.57
CA PHE A 39 3.33 -2.75 6.12
C PHE A 39 3.13 -4.12 5.44
N ILE A 40 3.93 -5.12 5.79
CA ILE A 40 3.81 -6.49 5.26
C ILE A 40 3.03 -7.35 6.25
N ASN A 41 2.06 -8.12 5.74
CA ASN A 41 1.28 -9.05 6.53
C ASN A 41 2.21 -10.06 7.22
N ILE A 42 2.00 -10.22 8.53
CA ILE A 42 2.68 -11.23 9.35
C ILE A 42 1.66 -12.20 9.93
N ALA A 43 2.14 -13.35 10.41
CA ALA A 43 1.29 -14.33 11.05
C ALA A 43 0.65 -13.73 12.33
N PRO A 44 -0.64 -14.03 12.64
CA PRO A 44 -1.29 -13.55 13.85
C PRO A 44 -0.55 -13.88 15.15
N GLU A 45 0.23 -14.95 15.14
CA GLU A 45 1.03 -15.43 16.27
C GLU A 45 2.34 -14.64 16.47
N ASP A 46 2.80 -13.90 15.46
CA ASP A 46 4.02 -13.09 15.51
C ASP A 46 3.77 -11.72 16.16
N SER A 47 3.30 -11.73 17.40
CA SER A 47 2.90 -10.51 18.12
C SER A 47 4.06 -9.54 18.37
N VAL A 48 5.30 -10.04 18.39
CA VAL A 48 6.50 -9.26 18.70
C VAL A 48 6.85 -8.29 17.56
N ASN A 49 6.57 -8.67 16.31
CA ASN A 49 6.90 -7.87 15.14
C ASN A 49 5.73 -7.03 14.61
N VAL A 50 4.59 -6.99 15.31
CA VAL A 50 3.43 -6.17 14.92
C VAL A 50 3.77 -4.69 15.12
N ALA A 51 3.69 -3.91 14.05
CA ALA A 51 3.82 -2.45 14.08
C ALA A 51 2.50 -1.75 13.70
N PHE A 52 1.71 -2.35 12.81
CA PHE A 52 0.46 -1.77 12.33
C PHE A 52 -0.66 -2.82 12.24
N LEU A 53 -1.90 -2.34 12.21
CA LEU A 53 -3.08 -3.14 11.91
C LEU A 53 -3.73 -2.64 10.63
N LYS A 54 -4.00 -3.55 9.70
CA LYS A 54 -4.74 -3.28 8.47
C LYS A 54 -6.17 -3.75 8.60
N ILE A 55 -7.10 -2.86 8.29
CA ILE A 55 -8.54 -3.16 8.25
C ILE A 55 -9.03 -2.95 6.83
N SER A 56 -9.43 -4.02 6.17
CA SER A 56 -10.03 -3.98 4.84
C SER A 56 -11.55 -4.05 4.95
N THR A 57 -12.26 -3.24 4.18
CA THR A 57 -13.73 -3.25 4.07
C THR A 57 -14.11 -3.20 2.61
N GLU A 58 -14.83 -4.22 2.16
CA GLU A 58 -15.42 -4.27 0.82
C GLU A 58 -16.88 -3.84 0.94
N LEU A 59 -17.19 -2.69 0.32
CA LEU A 59 -18.53 -2.08 0.39
C LEU A 59 -19.42 -2.51 -0.78
N SER A 60 -18.79 -2.77 -1.93
CA SER A 60 -19.39 -3.32 -3.14
C SER A 60 -18.30 -3.98 -3.98
N ASP A 61 -18.69 -4.68 -5.05
CA ASP A 61 -17.75 -5.25 -6.03
C ASP A 61 -16.80 -4.20 -6.65
N SER A 62 -17.20 -2.93 -6.61
CA SER A 62 -16.48 -1.81 -7.20
C SER A 62 -15.78 -0.90 -6.19
N LEU A 63 -15.93 -1.11 -4.87
CA LEU A 63 -15.37 -0.22 -3.85
C LEU A 63 -14.75 -0.99 -2.68
N LYS A 64 -13.45 -0.78 -2.51
CA LYS A 64 -12.64 -1.30 -1.40
C LYS A 64 -11.99 -0.16 -0.64
N ILE A 65 -12.12 -0.19 0.69
CA ILE A 65 -11.46 0.74 1.60
C ILE A 65 -10.53 -0.04 2.51
N ILE A 66 -9.28 0.39 2.62
CA ILE A 66 -8.27 -0.19 3.50
C ILE A 66 -7.79 0.92 4.43
N ARG A 67 -7.75 0.65 5.74
CA ARG A 67 -7.24 1.58 6.74
C ARG A 67 -6.10 0.92 7.51
N TYR A 68 -5.03 1.67 7.73
CA TYR A 68 -3.87 1.24 8.50
C TYR A 68 -3.82 2.04 9.78
N TYR A 69 -3.74 1.32 10.89
CA TYR A 69 -3.71 1.86 12.23
C TYR A 69 -2.36 1.57 12.87
N ASP A 70 -1.84 2.53 13.62
CA ASP A 70 -0.77 2.23 14.58
C ASP A 70 -1.32 1.49 15.81
N LEU A 71 -0.41 1.06 16.70
CA LEU A 71 -0.79 0.36 17.93
C LEU A 71 -1.55 1.25 18.94
N SER A 72 -1.56 2.57 18.73
CA SER A 72 -2.38 3.53 19.49
C SER A 72 -3.75 3.76 18.85
N ASN A 73 -4.13 2.94 17.87
CA ASN A 73 -5.39 3.00 17.14
C ASN A 73 -5.61 4.34 16.38
N ARG A 74 -4.52 5.02 16.01
CA ARG A 74 -4.56 6.19 15.12
C ARG A 74 -4.45 5.75 13.67
N ILE A 75 -5.23 6.35 12.78
CA ILE A 75 -5.13 6.10 11.34
C ILE A 75 -3.88 6.80 10.81
N ILE A 76 -2.97 6.05 10.20
CA ILE A 76 -1.75 6.59 9.59
C ILE A 76 -1.79 6.54 8.06
N LYS A 77 -2.63 5.66 7.51
CA LYS A 77 -2.81 5.51 6.07
C LYS A 77 -4.20 5.01 5.74
N LYS A 78 -4.77 5.49 4.65
CA LYS A 78 -6.03 5.01 4.08
C LYS A 78 -5.87 4.82 2.58
N GLU A 79 -6.27 3.66 2.08
CA GLU A 79 -6.38 3.38 0.65
C GLU A 79 -7.85 3.22 0.28
N THR A 80 -8.25 3.84 -0.83
CA THR A 80 -9.57 3.68 -1.44
C THR A 80 -9.35 3.24 -2.87
N ILE A 81 -9.91 2.10 -3.24
CA ILE A 81 -9.83 1.56 -4.60
C ILE A 81 -11.25 1.49 -5.12
N GLY A 82 -11.53 2.19 -6.22
CA GLY A 82 -12.87 2.19 -6.79
C GLY A 82 -12.98 2.76 -8.19
N PHE A 83 -14.22 2.93 -8.67
CA PHE A 83 -14.51 3.53 -9.97
C PHE A 83 -14.75 5.04 -9.82
N ASN A 84 -13.98 5.83 -10.55
CA ASN A 84 -14.19 7.27 -10.68
C ASN A 84 -15.19 7.52 -11.81
N SER A 85 -16.41 7.92 -11.44
CA SER A 85 -17.49 8.17 -12.42
C SER A 85 -17.27 9.40 -13.29
N GLU A 86 -16.55 10.41 -12.79
CA GLU A 86 -16.27 11.64 -13.55
C GLU A 86 -15.22 11.38 -14.64
N GLY A 87 -14.19 10.60 -14.29
CA GLY A 87 -13.11 10.22 -15.21
C GLY A 87 -13.40 8.99 -16.07
N GLY A 88 -14.35 8.15 -15.66
CA GLY A 88 -14.70 6.91 -16.36
C GLY A 88 -13.67 5.78 -16.23
N TYR A 89 -12.85 5.78 -15.18
CA TYR A 89 -11.77 4.79 -14.97
C TYR A 89 -11.70 4.31 -13.52
N ARG A 90 -11.01 3.17 -13.29
CA ARG A 90 -10.68 2.74 -11.92
C ARG A 90 -9.49 3.50 -11.36
N GLU A 91 -9.60 3.93 -10.11
CA GLU A 91 -8.53 4.65 -9.42
C GLU A 91 -8.19 4.03 -8.07
N LYS A 92 -6.97 4.31 -7.62
CA LYS A 92 -6.51 4.09 -6.26
C LYS A 92 -6.13 5.44 -5.66
N THR A 93 -6.74 5.76 -4.53
CA THR A 93 -6.43 6.93 -3.72
C THR A 93 -5.78 6.50 -2.41
N VAL A 94 -4.60 7.02 -2.10
CA VAL A 94 -3.85 6.78 -0.87
C VAL A 94 -3.69 8.08 -0.11
N GLN A 95 -4.12 8.09 1.14
CA GLN A 95 -3.98 9.21 2.06
C GLN A 95 -3.04 8.78 3.19
N GLU A 96 -2.02 9.57 3.49
CA GLU A 96 -1.14 9.37 4.64
C GLU A 96 -1.33 10.51 5.63
N TYR A 97 -1.26 10.18 6.92
CA TYR A 97 -1.50 11.09 8.02
C TYR A 97 -0.30 11.12 8.97
N ASP A 98 -0.05 12.27 9.57
CA ASP A 98 0.96 12.39 10.62
C ASP A 98 0.45 11.88 11.99
N SER A 99 1.28 12.08 13.01
CA SER A 99 0.98 11.67 14.39
C SER A 99 -0.17 12.43 15.06
N LEU A 100 -0.53 13.61 14.53
CA LEU A 100 -1.65 14.45 14.98
C LEU A 100 -2.95 14.13 14.23
N GLY A 101 -2.84 13.37 13.13
CA GLY A 101 -3.96 13.01 12.26
C GLY A 101 -4.16 13.98 11.09
N ASP A 102 -3.21 14.90 10.87
CA ASP A 102 -3.25 15.81 9.73
C ASP A 102 -2.81 15.09 8.46
N LEU A 103 -3.47 15.39 7.35
CA LEU A 103 -3.13 14.81 6.04
C LEU A 103 -1.76 15.34 5.60
N VAL A 104 -0.81 14.45 5.34
CA VAL A 104 0.54 14.82 4.84
C VAL A 104 0.71 14.56 3.35
N SER A 105 0.02 13.54 2.82
CA SER A 105 0.07 13.22 1.39
C SER A 105 -1.24 12.63 0.88
N LEU A 106 -1.56 12.96 -0.37
CA LEU A 106 -2.65 12.39 -1.14
C LEU A 106 -2.10 11.92 -2.49
N HIS A 107 -2.07 10.62 -2.70
CA HIS A 107 -1.69 10.00 -3.97
C HIS A 107 -2.93 9.46 -4.68
N ILE A 108 -3.15 9.87 -5.93
CA ILE A 108 -4.23 9.39 -6.78
C ILE A 108 -3.58 8.75 -8.01
N GLN A 109 -3.98 7.52 -8.31
CA GLN A 109 -3.45 6.74 -9.42
C GLN A 109 -4.60 6.19 -10.27
N ASN A 110 -4.53 6.44 -11.57
CA ASN A 110 -5.36 5.74 -12.54
C ASN A 110 -4.82 4.31 -12.73
N LEU A 111 -5.64 3.29 -12.49
CA LEU A 111 -5.22 1.89 -12.50
C LEU A 111 -5.11 1.29 -13.92
N GLU A 112 -5.64 1.97 -14.93
CA GLU A 112 -5.59 1.52 -16.33
C GLU A 112 -4.31 1.95 -17.03
N ASN A 113 -3.87 3.20 -16.82
CA ASN A 113 -2.69 3.76 -17.47
C ASN A 113 -1.53 4.09 -16.52
N GLN A 114 -1.71 3.86 -15.22
CA GLN A 114 -0.71 4.08 -14.16
C GLN A 114 -0.29 5.54 -13.95
N LEU A 115 -0.89 6.51 -14.67
CA LEU A 115 -0.66 7.93 -14.42
C LEU A 115 -1.09 8.25 -12.99
N SER A 116 -0.30 9.08 -12.32
CA SER A 116 -0.55 9.40 -10.92
C SER A 116 -0.11 10.79 -10.53
N ILE A 117 -0.72 11.28 -9.47
CA ILE A 117 -0.41 12.55 -8.84
C ILE A 117 -0.30 12.35 -7.33
N THR A 118 0.78 12.81 -6.74
CA THR A 118 0.93 12.90 -5.29
C THR A 118 0.97 14.36 -4.90
N THR A 119 0.04 14.79 -4.05
CA THR A 119 -0.01 16.14 -3.47
C THR A 119 0.43 16.06 -2.02
N TYR A 120 1.36 16.92 -1.62
CA TYR A 120 1.91 16.99 -0.26
C TYR A 120 1.39 18.22 0.46
N TYR A 121 1.12 18.06 1.75
CA TYR A 121 0.52 19.08 2.60
C TYR A 121 1.39 19.38 3.82
N PHE A 122 1.37 20.63 4.26
CA PHE A 122 1.95 21.11 5.50
C PHE A 122 1.04 22.20 6.07
N ASP A 123 0.69 22.13 7.36
CA ASP A 123 -0.30 23.01 8.01
C ASP A 123 -1.61 23.15 7.20
N GLY A 124 -2.10 22.04 6.65
CA GLY A 124 -3.33 21.98 5.84
C GLY A 124 -3.23 22.65 4.47
N LYS A 125 -2.05 23.11 4.04
CA LYS A 125 -1.83 23.75 2.74
C LYS A 125 -1.01 22.86 1.82
N GLN A 126 -1.34 22.86 0.53
CA GLN A 126 -0.51 22.21 -0.48
C GLN A 126 0.87 22.89 -0.54
N VAL A 127 1.92 22.10 -0.38
CA VAL A 127 3.33 22.57 -0.42
C VAL A 127 4.15 21.98 -1.55
N ALA A 128 3.77 20.81 -2.06
CA ALA A 128 4.38 20.23 -3.24
C ALA A 128 3.43 19.30 -3.99
N GLN A 129 3.81 18.98 -5.22
CA GLN A 129 3.13 18.01 -6.07
C GLN A 129 4.15 17.23 -6.92
N SER A 130 3.93 15.92 -7.06
CA SER A 130 4.67 15.05 -7.96
C SER A 130 3.69 14.41 -8.92
N ILE A 131 3.89 14.61 -10.22
CA ILE A 131 3.04 14.07 -11.28
C ILE A 131 3.85 13.04 -12.05
N TYR A 132 3.39 11.80 -12.10
CA TYR A 132 3.95 10.77 -12.97
C TYR A 132 3.27 10.84 -14.34
N GLU A 133 4.04 11.21 -15.35
CA GLU A 133 3.56 11.45 -16.72
C GLU A 133 3.71 10.22 -17.62
N GLY A 134 4.14 9.09 -17.06
CA GLY A 134 4.45 7.86 -17.81
C GLY A 134 5.92 7.79 -18.24
N ASN A 135 6.34 6.61 -18.70
CA ASN A 135 7.70 6.34 -19.22
C ASN A 135 8.86 6.69 -18.26
N GLY A 136 8.60 6.71 -16.95
CA GLY A 136 9.60 7.08 -15.94
C GLY A 136 9.71 8.59 -15.70
N ASN A 137 8.92 9.42 -16.39
CA ASN A 137 8.99 10.87 -16.25
C ASN A 137 8.14 11.36 -15.09
N TYR A 138 8.74 12.22 -14.27
CA TYR A 138 8.10 12.92 -13.17
C TYR A 138 8.21 14.42 -13.37
N ARG A 139 7.10 15.12 -13.16
CA ARG A 139 7.08 16.57 -13.01
C ARG A 139 6.84 16.91 -11.54
N VAL A 140 7.82 17.55 -10.92
CA VAL A 140 7.78 17.95 -9.52
C VAL A 140 7.59 19.46 -9.42
N ILE A 141 6.68 19.89 -8.56
CA ILE A 141 6.34 21.28 -8.31
C ILE A 141 6.42 21.51 -6.80
N ARG A 142 7.32 22.38 -6.33
CA ARG A 142 7.38 22.78 -4.92
C ARG A 142 7.03 24.26 -4.77
N ASN A 143 6.41 24.60 -3.64
CA ASN A 143 6.18 26.00 -3.30
C ASN A 143 7.53 26.72 -3.14
N GLY A 144 7.67 27.87 -3.81
CA GLY A 144 8.89 28.67 -3.79
C GLY A 144 9.87 28.39 -4.93
N GLU A 145 9.65 27.35 -5.73
CA GLU A 145 10.39 27.14 -6.98
C GLU A 145 9.78 27.99 -8.12
N ASN A 146 10.63 28.58 -8.96
CA ASN A 146 10.18 29.45 -10.08
C ASN A 146 9.55 28.65 -11.23
N SER A 147 9.84 27.35 -11.32
CA SER A 147 9.38 26.48 -12.40
C SER A 147 9.36 25.02 -11.96
N PRO A 148 8.43 24.20 -12.47
CA PRO A 148 8.45 22.75 -12.26
C PRO A 148 9.78 22.12 -12.69
N GLN A 149 10.22 21.10 -11.96
CA GLN A 149 11.36 20.26 -12.31
C GLN A 149 10.91 19.01 -13.07
N GLN A 150 11.59 18.69 -14.16
CA GLN A 150 11.42 17.40 -14.85
C GLN A 150 12.50 16.43 -14.37
N LEU A 151 12.08 15.25 -13.91
CA LEU A 151 12.96 14.22 -13.34
C LEU A 151 12.66 12.86 -13.96
N GLU A 152 13.69 12.02 -14.07
CA GLU A 152 13.55 10.62 -14.53
C GLU A 152 13.16 9.65 -13.39
N LYS A 153 13.13 10.15 -12.15
CA LYS A 153 12.81 9.37 -10.95
C LYS A 153 12.13 10.27 -9.90
N ASN A 154 11.25 9.67 -9.09
CA ASN A 154 10.59 10.34 -7.98
C ASN A 154 11.57 10.66 -6.84
N ASN A 155 11.91 11.94 -6.64
CA ASN A 155 12.83 12.36 -5.59
C ASN A 155 12.21 12.42 -4.18
N PHE A 156 10.92 12.09 -4.00
CA PHE A 156 10.29 11.94 -2.68
C PHE A 156 10.53 10.56 -2.04
N THR A 157 11.25 9.69 -2.73
CA THR A 157 11.71 8.38 -2.26
C THR A 157 13.22 8.31 -2.46
N PRO A 158 13.98 7.64 -1.58
CA PRO A 158 15.39 7.47 -1.81
C PRO A 158 15.62 6.64 -3.07
N GLN A 159 16.81 6.72 -3.64
CA GLN A 159 17.12 6.08 -4.92
C GLN A 159 18.52 5.49 -4.90
N LEU A 160 18.76 4.49 -5.74
CA LEU A 160 20.12 4.10 -6.09
C LEU A 160 20.77 5.27 -6.83
N ASN A 161 21.97 5.67 -6.38
CA ASN A 161 22.79 6.64 -7.10
C ASN A 161 23.53 5.95 -8.25
N ALA A 162 22.73 5.41 -9.17
CA ALA A 162 23.16 4.70 -10.36
C ALA A 162 22.04 4.68 -11.41
N SER A 163 22.45 4.56 -12.66
CA SER A 163 21.57 4.23 -13.77
C SER A 163 21.04 2.79 -13.64
N LYS A 164 19.98 2.48 -14.37
CA LYS A 164 19.41 1.13 -14.42
C LYS A 164 20.42 0.12 -14.96
N GLU A 165 21.22 0.54 -15.93
CA GLU A 165 22.25 -0.26 -16.59
C GLU A 165 23.41 -0.57 -15.64
N GLU A 166 23.87 0.41 -14.86
CA GLU A 166 24.91 0.22 -13.85
C GLU A 166 24.46 -0.73 -12.74
N TRP A 167 23.24 -0.52 -12.23
CA TRP A 167 22.64 -1.43 -11.26
C TRP A 167 22.53 -2.85 -11.83
N GLY A 168 22.03 -3.01 -13.06
CA GLY A 168 21.90 -4.32 -13.71
C GLY A 168 23.25 -5.03 -13.90
N LYS A 169 24.31 -4.30 -14.29
CA LYS A 169 25.67 -4.84 -14.39
C LYS A 169 26.21 -5.27 -13.03
N PHE A 170 26.04 -4.43 -12.01
CA PHE A 170 26.44 -4.75 -10.64
C PHE A 170 25.71 -5.99 -10.12
N PHE A 171 24.39 -6.03 -10.30
CA PHE A 171 23.52 -7.14 -9.92
C PHE A 171 24.00 -8.44 -10.55
N ASN A 172 24.11 -8.50 -11.88
CA ASN A 172 24.51 -9.72 -12.60
C ASN A 172 25.92 -10.21 -12.23
N ARG A 173 26.82 -9.29 -11.85
CA ARG A 173 28.19 -9.65 -11.45
C ARG A 173 28.24 -10.22 -10.03
N ASN A 174 27.47 -9.65 -9.11
CA ASN A 174 27.61 -9.88 -7.67
C ASN A 174 26.55 -10.80 -7.08
N PHE A 175 25.40 -10.91 -7.73
CA PHE A 175 24.30 -11.75 -7.29
C PHE A 175 24.41 -13.14 -7.91
N LYS A 176 24.94 -14.08 -7.12
CA LYS A 176 25.06 -15.48 -7.50
C LYS A 176 24.35 -16.32 -6.47
N VAL A 177 23.28 -16.97 -6.89
CA VAL A 177 22.54 -17.93 -6.08
C VAL A 177 22.64 -19.31 -6.69
N ASN A 178 22.67 -20.34 -5.85
CA ASN A 178 22.60 -21.71 -6.30
C ASN A 178 21.13 -22.04 -6.57
N GLY A 179 20.73 -22.08 -7.85
CA GLY A 179 19.35 -22.40 -8.27
C GLY A 179 18.85 -23.75 -7.76
N MET A 180 19.74 -24.72 -7.49
CA MET A 180 19.37 -26.01 -6.90
C MET A 180 18.86 -25.90 -5.45
N ARG A 181 19.09 -24.76 -4.78
CA ARG A 181 18.54 -24.49 -3.44
C ARG A 181 17.17 -23.85 -3.48
N ILE A 182 16.68 -23.40 -4.64
CA ILE A 182 15.35 -22.81 -4.76
C ILE A 182 14.37 -23.98 -4.80
N LYS A 183 13.66 -24.20 -3.69
CA LYS A 183 12.70 -25.31 -3.57
C LYS A 183 11.39 -25.02 -4.29
N GLU A 184 11.03 -23.74 -4.33
CA GLU A 184 9.87 -23.23 -5.04
C GLU A 184 10.30 -22.72 -6.42
N ASP A 185 9.39 -22.68 -7.39
CA ASP A 185 9.74 -22.17 -8.72
C ASP A 185 10.07 -20.66 -8.71
N PHE A 186 9.62 -19.96 -7.68
CA PHE A 186 9.75 -18.53 -7.51
C PHE A 186 9.84 -18.14 -6.04
N GLN A 187 10.81 -17.30 -5.68
CA GLN A 187 10.85 -16.61 -4.38
C GLN A 187 11.08 -15.11 -4.56
N TYR A 188 10.58 -14.33 -3.61
CA TYR A 188 10.61 -12.88 -3.65
C TYR A 188 11.09 -12.29 -2.33
N ALA A 189 12.23 -11.61 -2.34
CA ALA A 189 12.71 -10.84 -1.20
C ALA A 189 12.55 -9.35 -1.47
N LEU A 190 11.91 -8.64 -0.55
CA LEU A 190 11.86 -7.19 -0.56
C LEU A 190 12.87 -6.66 0.45
N ILE A 191 13.97 -6.10 -0.02
CA ILE A 191 14.99 -5.55 0.87
C ILE A 191 14.60 -4.12 1.23
N ALA A 192 14.53 -3.81 2.52
CA ALA A 192 14.37 -2.46 3.03
C ALA A 192 15.74 -1.90 3.43
N VAL A 193 16.06 -0.72 2.92
CA VAL A 193 17.32 0.00 3.17
C VAL A 193 16.97 1.39 3.71
N LEU A 194 17.29 1.67 4.98
CA LEU A 194 17.06 2.98 5.57
C LEU A 194 18.19 3.93 5.15
N ILE A 195 17.86 4.95 4.38
CA ILE A 195 18.82 5.94 3.87
C ILE A 195 18.66 7.22 4.66
N ASP A 196 19.77 7.76 5.18
CA ASP A 196 19.81 9.03 5.90
C ASP A 196 19.82 10.25 4.97
N GLU A 197 19.82 11.44 5.56
CA GLU A 197 19.84 12.73 4.84
C GLU A 197 21.10 12.95 3.99
N ASN A 198 22.18 12.21 4.24
CA ASN A 198 23.44 12.29 3.51
C ASN A 198 23.55 11.22 2.41
N GLY A 199 22.55 10.35 2.25
CA GLY A 199 22.59 9.23 1.31
C GLY A 199 23.33 7.99 1.84
N ASN A 200 23.64 7.93 3.14
CA ASN A 200 24.26 6.76 3.76
C ASN A 200 23.20 5.78 4.25
N ARG A 201 23.56 4.50 4.25
CA ARG A 201 22.70 3.43 4.77
C ARG A 201 22.83 3.33 6.29
N LYS A 202 21.72 3.51 7.00
CA LYS A 202 21.65 3.32 8.46
C LYS A 202 21.26 1.90 8.85
N GLU A 203 20.34 1.31 8.10
CA GLU A 203 19.77 0.00 8.42
C GLU A 203 19.47 -0.78 7.15
N ILE A 204 19.62 -2.11 7.21
CA ILE A 204 19.17 -3.04 6.17
C ILE A 204 18.48 -4.23 6.78
N GLU A 205 17.44 -4.68 6.11
CA GLU A 205 16.74 -5.90 6.46
C GLU A 205 15.91 -6.40 5.28
N VAL A 206 15.45 -7.64 5.36
CA VAL A 206 14.42 -8.14 4.48
C VAL A 206 13.06 -7.81 5.09
N ALA A 207 12.26 -7.04 4.37
CA ALA A 207 10.97 -6.55 4.84
C ALA A 207 9.95 -7.68 5.00
N ASN A 208 10.07 -8.77 4.24
CA ASN A 208 9.19 -9.94 4.26
C ASN A 208 9.92 -11.23 4.67
N PRO A 209 10.56 -11.29 5.85
CA PRO A 209 11.49 -12.37 6.20
C PRO A 209 10.80 -13.75 6.21
N HIS A 210 9.55 -13.82 6.68
CA HIS A 210 8.77 -15.08 6.75
C HIS A 210 8.33 -15.64 5.39
N GLN A 211 8.61 -14.93 4.29
CA GLN A 211 8.26 -15.34 2.92
C GLN A 211 9.49 -15.72 2.09
N VAL A 212 10.67 -15.74 2.71
CA VAL A 212 11.95 -15.95 2.04
C VAL A 212 12.74 -17.00 2.83
N GLU A 213 13.30 -18.01 2.18
CA GLU A 213 14.19 -18.94 2.92
C GLU A 213 15.48 -18.22 3.33
N ASP A 214 15.99 -18.51 4.53
CA ASP A 214 17.18 -17.87 5.14
C ASP A 214 18.37 -17.73 4.19
N TYR A 215 18.60 -18.74 3.33
CA TYR A 215 19.68 -18.72 2.35
C TYR A 215 19.55 -17.55 1.37
N PHE A 216 18.33 -17.27 0.88
CA PHE A 216 18.07 -16.20 -0.07
C PHE A 216 18.01 -14.84 0.63
N GLU A 217 17.52 -14.81 1.86
CA GLU A 217 17.59 -13.63 2.72
C GLU A 217 19.04 -13.16 2.88
N GLN A 218 19.94 -14.07 3.26
CA GLN A 218 21.37 -13.78 3.41
C GLN A 218 21.99 -13.29 2.09
N LYS A 219 21.65 -13.92 0.96
CA LYS A 219 22.17 -13.52 -0.36
C LYS A 219 21.66 -12.15 -0.81
N ALA A 220 20.41 -11.83 -0.50
CA ALA A 220 19.81 -10.51 -0.72
C ALA A 220 20.53 -9.43 0.08
N LEU A 221 20.79 -9.67 1.37
CA LEU A 221 21.51 -8.74 2.24
C LEU A 221 22.97 -8.57 1.81
N GLU A 222 23.68 -9.66 1.50
CA GLU A 222 25.05 -9.62 0.98
C GLU A 222 25.19 -8.74 -0.27
N LEU A 223 24.21 -8.76 -1.17
CA LEU A 223 24.21 -7.94 -2.37
C LEU A 223 24.20 -6.45 -2.04
N ILE A 224 23.33 -6.03 -1.12
CA ILE A 224 23.21 -4.62 -0.71
C ILE A 224 24.42 -4.17 0.09
N LEU A 225 24.98 -5.04 0.92
CA LEU A 225 26.24 -4.76 1.62
C LEU A 225 27.38 -4.51 0.62
N LYS A 226 27.46 -5.28 -0.47
CA LYS A 226 28.45 -5.10 -1.54
C LYS A 226 28.24 -3.83 -2.36
N TRP A 227 27.01 -3.32 -2.45
CA TRP A 227 26.73 -2.06 -3.15
C TRP A 227 27.33 -0.85 -2.42
N GLY A 228 27.37 -0.91 -1.09
CA GLY A 228 27.91 0.17 -0.26
C GLY A 228 26.93 1.34 -0.09
N ASP A 229 27.45 2.48 0.36
CA ASP A 229 26.70 3.71 0.63
C ASP A 229 26.64 4.61 -0.61
N ASN A 230 25.89 4.15 -1.63
CA ASN A 230 25.74 4.87 -2.90
C ASN A 230 24.26 5.07 -3.24
N TYR A 231 23.62 5.95 -2.46
CA TYR A 231 22.21 6.27 -2.57
C TYR A 231 21.99 7.78 -2.65
N LEU A 232 20.89 8.18 -3.29
CA LEU A 232 20.35 9.52 -3.19
C LEU A 232 19.28 9.52 -2.09
N PRO A 233 19.31 10.45 -1.13
CA PRO A 233 18.28 10.55 -0.11
C PRO A 233 16.92 10.92 -0.72
N ALA A 234 15.85 10.64 0.02
CA ALA A 234 14.56 11.24 -0.31
C ALA A 234 14.60 12.74 0.00
N LEU A 235 13.85 13.53 -0.75
CA LEU A 235 13.61 14.93 -0.47
C LEU A 235 12.19 15.13 0.08
N ASP A 236 12.06 16.03 1.03
CA ASP A 236 10.78 16.49 1.54
C ASP A 236 10.06 17.44 0.54
N PRO A 237 8.83 17.88 0.84
CA PRO A 237 8.10 18.86 0.03
C PRO A 237 8.78 20.21 -0.15
N PHE A 238 9.80 20.53 0.65
CA PHE A 238 10.55 21.79 0.60
C PHE A 238 11.94 21.61 -0.04
N GLY A 239 12.30 20.39 -0.47
CA GLY A 239 13.57 20.07 -1.11
C GLY A 239 14.70 19.73 -0.14
N ASN A 240 14.43 19.58 1.15
CA ASN A 240 15.43 19.14 2.12
C ASN A 240 15.57 17.62 2.10
N PRO A 241 16.78 17.07 2.21
CA PRO A 241 16.96 15.64 2.33
C PRO A 241 16.38 15.13 3.65
N ILE A 242 15.73 13.96 3.61
CA ILE A 242 15.12 13.30 4.77
C ILE A 242 15.46 11.82 4.81
N GLU A 243 15.48 11.29 6.03
CA GLU A 243 15.61 9.85 6.26
C GLU A 243 14.37 9.10 5.78
N LYS A 244 14.54 8.06 4.96
CA LYS A 244 13.42 7.24 4.45
C LYS A 244 13.88 5.86 3.99
N TRP A 245 12.96 4.90 4.03
CA TRP A 245 13.18 3.55 3.52
C TRP A 245 13.15 3.51 1.99
N LEU A 246 14.17 2.87 1.41
CA LEU A 246 14.20 2.40 0.03
C LEU A 246 13.87 0.91 0.00
N TYR A 247 12.96 0.53 -0.89
CA TYR A 247 12.55 -0.86 -1.07
C TYR A 247 13.07 -1.40 -2.40
N ILE A 248 13.87 -2.46 -2.35
CA ILE A 248 14.49 -3.10 -3.52
C ILE A 248 13.91 -4.51 -3.68
N PRO A 249 13.07 -4.76 -4.70
CA PRO A 249 12.52 -6.07 -4.97
C PRO A 249 13.57 -6.97 -5.63
N LEU A 250 13.80 -8.16 -5.07
CA LEU A 250 14.61 -9.22 -5.67
C LEU A 250 13.78 -10.45 -5.93
N GLN A 251 13.93 -11.01 -7.12
CA GLN A 251 13.29 -12.24 -7.53
C GLN A 251 14.33 -13.34 -7.71
N PHE A 252 14.01 -14.52 -7.19
CA PHE A 252 14.80 -15.74 -7.35
C PHE A 252 13.98 -16.72 -8.18
N ILE A 253 14.53 -17.14 -9.30
CA ILE A 253 13.88 -18.06 -10.23
C ILE A 253 14.82 -19.24 -10.43
N ARG A 254 14.21 -20.44 -10.47
CA ARG A 254 14.92 -21.70 -10.69
C ARG A 254 15.56 -21.80 -12.08
#